data_AF-A0A392U434-F1
#
_entry.id   AF-A0A392U434-F1
#
_cell.length_a   1.000
_cell.length_b   1.000
_cell.length_c   1.000
_cell.angle_alpha   90.00
_cell.angle_beta   90.00
_cell.angle_gamma   90.00
#
_symmetry.space_group_name_H-M   'P 1'
#
loop_
_entity.id
_entity.type
_entity.pdbx_description
1 polymer ?
#
loop_
_entity_poly.entity_id
_entity_poly.type
_entity_poly.pdbx_seq_one_letter_code
_entity_poly.pdbx_strand_id
1 'polypeptide(L)' 'MYWEAFKAMQLSDEQLQPYAGTLGGFSGEQVEVMGYTTLLTTFGEKESAKTVK' A
#
# COMPACT_ATOMS: atom_id res chain seq x y z
N MET A 1 -8.80 -6.20 1.76
CA MET A 1 -8.22 -6.13 0.41
C MET A 1 -6.79 -5.60 0.44
N TYR A 2 -6.53 -4.37 0.94
CA TYR A 2 -5.17 -3.79 0.96
C TYR A 2 -4.17 -4.55 1.85
N TRP A 3 -4.58 -5.00 3.04
CA TRP A 3 -3.72 -5.79 3.92
C TRP A 3 -3.30 -7.14 3.32
N GLU A 4 -4.23 -7.85 2.69
CA GLU A 4 -3.92 -9.11 2.02
C GLU A 4 -2.97 -8.90 0.83
N ALA A 5 -3.12 -7.80 0.09
CA ALA A 5 -2.19 -7.43 -0.98
C ALA A 5 -0.79 -7.12 -0.43
N PHE A 6 -0.69 -6.38 0.67
CA PHE A 6 0.58 -6.11 1.35
C PHE A 6 1.29 -7.42 1.75
N LYS A 7 0.58 -8.36 2.38
CA LYS A 7 1.13 -9.69 2.71
C LYS A 7 1.56 -10.48 1.47
N ALA A 8 0.77 -10.44 0.39
CA ALA A 8 1.10 -11.12 -0.86
C ALA A 8 2.35 -10.56 -1.54
N MET A 9 2.66 -9.27 -1.34
CA MET A 9 3.90 -8.64 -1.78
C MET A 9 5.11 -9.02 -0.91
N GLN A 10 4.92 -9.76 0.18
CA GLN A 10 5.97 -10.21 1.11
C GLN A 10 6.79 -9.05 1.72
N LEU A 11 6.13 -7.91 1.94
CA LEU A 11 6.72 -6.75 2.60
C LEU A 11 6.79 -6.98 4.12
N SER A 12 7.83 -6.44 4.76
CA SER A 12 7.97 -6.56 6.22
C SER A 12 7.07 -5.53 6.91
N ASP A 13 6.36 -5.96 7.95
CA ASP A 13 5.57 -5.09 8.82
C ASP A 13 6.44 -3.97 9.44
N GLU A 14 7.74 -4.21 9.61
CA GLU A 14 8.71 -3.22 10.12
C GLU A 14 8.88 -2.02 9.18
N GLN A 15 8.52 -2.16 7.90
CA GLN A 15 8.57 -1.07 6.92
C GLN A 15 7.32 -0.18 6.96
N LEU A 16 6.30 -0.55 7.75
CA LEU A 16 5.10 0.26 7.93
C LEU A 16 5.41 1.44 8.85
N GLN A 17 5.13 2.63 8.33
CA GLN A 17 5.12 3.85 9.12
C GLN A 17 3.79 3.98 9.85
N PRO A 18 3.79 4.39 11.13
CA PRO A 18 2.56 4.63 11.87
C PRO A 18 1.68 5.66 11.17
N TYR A 19 0.37 5.41 11.16
CA TYR A 19 -0.62 6.37 10.70
C TYR A 19 -1.60 6.66 11.83
N ALA A 20 -1.62 7.91 12.30
CA ALA A 20 -2.55 8.35 13.34
C ALA A 20 -3.85 8.84 12.69
N GLY A 21 -4.69 7.89 12.24
CA GLY A 21 -5.98 8.21 11.64
C GLY A 21 -6.70 7.00 11.04
N THR A 22 -7.88 7.26 10.49
CA THR A 22 -8.70 6.27 9.79
C THR A 22 -8.73 6.56 8.29
N LEU A 23 -8.79 5.52 7.47
CA LEU A 23 -9.01 5.68 6.04
C LEU A 23 -10.51 5.73 5.77
N GLY A 24 -10.96 6.84 5.17
CA GLY A 24 -12.38 7.04 4.82
C GLY A 24 -12.73 6.45 3.45
N GLY A 25 -13.79 5.66 3.40
CA GLY A 25 -14.41 5.18 2.16
C GLY A 25 -15.46 6.15 1.60
N PHE A 26 -15.78 6.00 0.31
CA PHE A 26 -16.75 6.86 -0.40
C PHE A 26 -18.18 6.77 0.17
N SER A 27 -18.52 5.69 0.86
CA SER A 27 -19.81 5.47 1.51
C SER A 27 -19.88 6.01 2.95
N GLY A 28 -18.82 6.69 3.44
CA GLY A 28 -18.72 7.17 4.82
C GLY A 28 -18.19 6.13 5.82
N GLU A 29 -17.79 4.95 5.34
CA GLU A 29 -17.07 3.96 6.15
C GLU A 29 -15.72 4.51 6.60
N GLN A 30 -15.31 4.20 7.83
CA GLN A 30 -13.96 4.48 8.34
C GLN A 30 -13.32 3.17 8.77
N VAL A 31 -12.10 2.92 8.31
CA VAL A 31 -11.32 1.75 8.71
C VAL A 31 -10.03 2.17 9.40
N GLU A 32 -9.66 1.43 10.43
CA GLU A 32 -8.35 1.57 11.07
C GLU A 32 -7.24 1.19 10.09
N VAL A 33 -6.13 1.91 10.16
CA VAL A 33 -4.98 1.72 9.28
C VAL A 33 -3.83 1.16 10.11
N MET A 34 -3.31 0.01 9.70
CA MET A 34 -2.15 -0.61 10.33
C MET A 34 -0.87 0.22 10.18
N GLY A 35 -0.79 0.98 9.09
CA GLY A 35 0.31 1.86 8.75
C GLY A 35 0.33 2.12 7.24
N TYR A 36 1.35 2.81 6.77
CA TYR A 36 1.59 3.02 5.35
C TYR A 36 3.06 2.81 5.01
N THR A 37 3.34 2.52 3.74
CA THR A 37 4.71 2.49 3.24
C THR A 37 4.73 3.07 1.83
N THR A 38 5.87 3.60 1.41
CA THR A 38 6.07 4.17 0.07
C THR A 38 7.02 3.27 -0.70
N LEU A 39 6.58 2.81 -1.86
CA LEU A 39 7.32 1.85 -2.68
C LEU A 39 7.67 2.47 -4.03
N LEU A 40 8.95 2.43 -4.38
CA LEU A 40 9.37 2.66 -5.77
C LEU A 40 9.00 1.42 -6.59
N THR A 41 7.97 1.52 -7.42
CA THR A 41 7.37 0.35 -8.09
C THR A 41 7.52 0.44 -9.59
N THR A 42 7.95 -0.65 -10.23
CA THR A 42 8.00 -0.75 -11.69
C THR A 42 6.82 -1.58 -12.19
N PHE A 43 6.03 -1.00 -13.10
CA PHE A 43 4.85 -1.62 -13.70
C PHE A 43 5.11 -1.95 -15.17
N GLY A 44 4.49 -3.03 -15.66
CA GLY A 44 4.64 -3.48 -17.06
C GLY A 44 5.85 -4.39 -17.27
N GLU A 45 6.03 -4.85 -18.50
CA GLU A 45 7.11 -5.77 -18.88
C GLU A 45 7.93 -5.22 -20.06
N LYS A 46 9.22 -5.57 -20.10
CA LYS A 46 10.15 -5.24 -21.19
C LYS A 46 10.09 -3.74 -21.55
N GLU A 47 9.78 -3.42 -22.80
CA GLU A 47 9.75 -2.04 -23.31
C GLU A 47 8.58 -1.20 -22.76
N SER A 48 7.57 -1.85 -22.17
CA SER A 48 6.46 -1.14 -21.52
C SER A 48 6.71 -0.85 -20.04
N ALA A 49 7.84 -1.31 -19.49
CA ALA A 49 8.15 -1.16 -18.07
C ALA A 49 8.33 0.32 -17.69
N LYS A 50 7.66 0.76 -16.62
CA LYS A 50 7.73 2.13 -16.10
C LYS A 50 7.82 2.13 -14.58
N THR A 51 8.79 2.85 -14.04
CA THR A 51 8.95 3.04 -12.60
C THR A 51 8.22 4.30 -12.13
N VAL A 52 7.43 4.17 -11.07
CA VAL A 52 6.70 5.26 -10.42
C VAL A 52 7.14 5.33 -8.95
N LYS A 53 7.35 6.56 -8.47
CA LYS A 53 7.75 6.88 -7.11
C LYS A 53 6.57 7.45 -6.35
#